data_AF-A0A3D5BQ77-F1
#
_entry.id   AF-A0A3D5BQ77-F1
#
_cell.length_a   1.000
_cell.length_b   1.000
_cell.length_c   1.000
_cell.angle_alpha   90.00
_cell.angle_beta   90.00
_cell.angle_gamma   90.00
#
_symmetry.space_group_name_H-M   'P 1'
#
loop_
_entity.id
_entity.type
_entity.pdbx_description
1 polymer ?
#
loop_
_entity_poly.entity_id
_entity_poly.type
_entity_poly.pdbx_seq_one_letter_code
_entity_poly.pdbx_strand_id
1 'polypeptide(L)'
;MKHLVASRMERCIGCHSCSLACARLVHKCLSWENAGIRILSSGGLSTGFTAKLCLVCDPAPCAAACPTGSLKQRKGGGVTQNKKLCIQCGKCAAACPVDAIAQDRQGNPYVCIHCGSCVEFCPHDCLEMREAEG
;
A
#
# COMPACT_ATOMS: atom_id res chain seq x y z
N MET A 1 -10.49 13.05 -5.25
CA MET A 1 -9.11 12.66 -5.67
C MET A 1 -9.05 11.15 -5.83
N LYS A 2 -8.30 10.58 -6.80
CA LYS A 2 -8.33 9.12 -7.01
C LYS A 2 -7.54 8.37 -5.94
N HIS A 3 -8.01 7.18 -5.57
CA HIS A 3 -7.38 6.23 -4.65
C HIS A 3 -7.57 4.79 -5.13
N LEU A 4 -6.71 3.90 -4.64
CA LEU A 4 -6.68 2.49 -5.02
C LEU A 4 -7.73 1.70 -4.22
N VAL A 5 -8.51 0.86 -4.89
CA VAL A 5 -9.48 -0.05 -4.27
C VAL A 5 -9.29 -1.45 -4.85
N ALA A 6 -9.44 -2.46 -3.99
CA ALA A 6 -9.48 -3.87 -4.38
C ALA A 6 -10.94 -4.34 -4.36
N SER A 7 -11.62 -4.20 -5.50
CA SER A 7 -13.07 -4.43 -5.60
C SER A 7 -13.47 -5.81 -6.11
N ARG A 8 -12.54 -6.52 -6.76
CA ARG A 8 -12.80 -7.81 -7.43
C ARG A 8 -11.81 -8.89 -7.01
N MET A 9 -11.66 -9.06 -5.69
CA MET A 9 -10.68 -10.00 -5.12
C MET A 9 -11.05 -11.47 -5.31
N GLU A 10 -12.30 -11.77 -5.60
CA GLU A 10 -12.77 -13.11 -6.01
C GLU A 10 -12.11 -13.60 -7.30
N ARG A 11 -11.55 -12.70 -8.12
CA ARG A 11 -10.79 -13.03 -9.34
C ARG A 11 -9.29 -13.21 -9.08
N CYS A 12 -8.82 -12.88 -7.88
CA CYS A 12 -7.40 -12.89 -7.58
C CYS A 12 -6.89 -14.32 -7.46
N ILE A 13 -5.85 -14.65 -8.22
CA ILE A 13 -5.18 -15.95 -8.18
C ILE A 13 -3.87 -15.95 -7.38
N GLY A 14 -3.55 -14.84 -6.71
CA GLY A 14 -2.30 -14.72 -5.94
C GLY A 14 -1.03 -14.65 -6.80
N CYS A 15 -1.08 -14.12 -8.02
CA CYS A 15 0.11 -14.02 -8.89
C CYS A 15 1.15 -12.98 -8.44
N HIS A 16 0.81 -12.12 -7.46
CA HIS A 16 1.66 -11.04 -6.94
C HIS A 16 2.17 -10.01 -7.97
N SER A 17 1.66 -9.99 -9.20
CA SER A 17 2.06 -9.03 -10.24
C SER A 17 1.90 -7.58 -9.78
N CYS A 18 0.79 -7.26 -9.12
CA CYS A 18 0.52 -5.93 -8.55
C CYS A 18 1.54 -5.51 -7.47
N SER A 19 1.92 -6.43 -6.57
CA SER A 19 2.93 -6.20 -5.54
C SER A 19 4.32 -6.04 -6.16
N LEU A 20 4.68 -6.89 -7.13
CA LEU A 20 5.97 -6.82 -7.81
C LEU A 20 6.14 -5.53 -8.63
N ALA A 21 5.09 -5.12 -9.35
CA ALA A 21 5.06 -3.86 -10.07
C ALA A 21 5.25 -2.67 -9.12
N CYS A 22 4.55 -2.67 -7.98
CA CYS A 22 4.72 -1.63 -6.95
C CYS A 22 6.16 -1.61 -6.40
N ALA A 23 6.68 -2.75 -5.98
CA ALA A 23 8.05 -2.87 -5.46
C ALA A 23 9.07 -2.33 -6.48
N ARG A 24 8.99 -2.77 -7.73
CA ARG A 24 9.98 -2.47 -8.77
C ARG A 24 9.87 -1.05 -9.31
N LEU A 25 8.66 -0.61 -9.66
CA LEU A 25 8.44 0.65 -10.35
C LEU A 25 8.35 1.83 -9.40
N VAL A 26 7.76 1.63 -8.21
CA VAL A 26 7.52 2.70 -7.23
C VAL A 26 8.61 2.73 -6.17
N HIS A 27 8.84 1.59 -5.49
CA HIS A 27 9.78 1.57 -4.37
C HIS A 27 11.24 1.32 -4.76
N LYS A 28 11.49 0.90 -6.01
CA LYS A 28 12.80 0.53 -6.58
C LYS A 28 13.47 -0.64 -5.86
N CYS A 29 12.66 -1.61 -5.44
CA CYS A 29 13.08 -2.85 -4.77
C CYS A 29 12.68 -4.08 -5.58
N LEU A 30 13.24 -5.24 -5.25
CA LEU A 30 12.97 -6.51 -5.95
C LEU A 30 11.92 -7.37 -5.24
N SER A 31 11.91 -7.40 -3.90
CA SER A 31 10.94 -8.21 -3.15
C SER A 31 9.53 -7.64 -3.29
N TRP A 32 8.56 -8.49 -3.65
CA TRP A 32 7.15 -8.11 -3.68
C TRP A 32 6.59 -7.80 -2.29
N GLU A 33 7.27 -8.20 -1.21
CA GLU A 33 6.89 -7.84 0.16
C GLU A 33 7.20 -6.37 0.47
N ASN A 34 8.15 -5.78 -0.27
CA ASN A 34 8.59 -4.39 -0.14
C ASN A 34 7.75 -3.47 -1.04
N ALA A 35 6.43 -3.52 -0.85
CA ALA A 35 5.45 -2.83 -1.67
C ALA A 35 4.36 -2.15 -0.83
N GLY A 36 3.73 -1.12 -1.39
CA GLY A 36 2.55 -0.47 -0.81
C GLY A 36 1.24 -1.25 -0.96
N ILE A 37 1.28 -2.44 -1.58
CA ILE A 37 0.15 -3.38 -1.69
C ILE A 37 0.66 -4.79 -1.45
N ARG A 38 -0.02 -5.56 -0.59
CA ARG A 38 0.32 -6.96 -0.30
C ARG A 38 -0.88 -7.86 -0.54
N ILE A 39 -0.68 -8.94 -1.27
CA ILE A 39 -1.68 -10.00 -1.44
C ILE A 39 -1.43 -11.07 -0.40
N LEU A 40 -2.49 -11.47 0.31
CA LEU A 40 -2.46 -12.44 1.39
C LEU A 40 -3.49 -13.53 1.09
N SER A 41 -3.18 -14.78 1.45
CA SER A 41 -4.19 -15.84 1.47
C SER A 41 -5.21 -15.53 2.57
N SER A 42 -6.49 -15.75 2.28
CA SER A 42 -7.59 -15.58 3.24
C SER A 42 -7.69 -16.73 4.26
N GLY A 43 -6.79 -17.73 4.20
CA GLY A 43 -6.81 -18.92 5.04
C GLY A 43 -6.60 -20.20 4.23
N GLY A 44 -5.37 -20.46 3.78
CA GLY A 44 -5.05 -21.59 2.90
C GLY A 44 -5.36 -21.33 1.41
N LEU A 45 -5.11 -22.31 0.55
CA LEU A 45 -5.27 -22.14 -0.90
C LEU A 45 -6.73 -22.17 -1.37
N SER A 46 -7.64 -22.72 -0.56
CA SER A 46 -9.05 -22.90 -0.91
C SER A 46 -9.95 -21.70 -0.60
N THR A 47 -9.47 -20.71 0.15
CA THR A 47 -10.27 -19.57 0.62
C THR A 47 -10.03 -18.27 -0.16
N GLY A 48 -9.22 -18.34 -1.22
CA GLY A 48 -8.89 -17.20 -2.07
C GLY A 48 -7.89 -16.23 -1.43
N PHE A 49 -7.88 -15.01 -1.95
CA PHE A 49 -6.89 -13.99 -1.60
C PHE A 49 -7.53 -12.65 -1.24
N THR A 50 -6.88 -11.93 -0.34
CA THR A 50 -7.21 -10.54 0.04
C THR A 50 -6.06 -9.61 -0.29
N ALA A 51 -6.38 -8.36 -0.57
CA ALA A 51 -5.39 -7.31 -0.76
C ALA A 51 -5.34 -6.42 0.47
N LYS A 52 -4.19 -6.38 1.14
CA LYS A 52 -3.90 -5.44 2.21
C LYS A 52 -3.37 -4.15 1.58
N LEU A 53 -4.14 -3.08 1.70
CA LEU A 53 -3.93 -1.79 1.03
C LEU A 53 -4.24 -0.60 1.97
N CYS A 54 -3.75 0.58 1.61
CA CYS A 54 -4.03 1.81 2.35
C CYS A 54 -5.50 2.23 2.19
N LEU A 55 -6.22 2.38 3.31
CA LEU A 55 -7.63 2.79 3.33
C LEU A 55 -7.87 4.31 3.24
N VAL A 56 -6.87 5.09 2.81
CA VAL A 56 -7.08 6.52 2.48
C VAL A 56 -7.55 7.36 3.68
N CYS A 57 -7.08 7.03 4.90
CA CYS A 57 -7.50 7.72 6.13
C CYS A 57 -7.36 9.25 6.04
N ASP A 58 -8.34 9.97 6.58
CA ASP A 58 -8.33 11.42 6.77
C ASP A 58 -9.05 11.75 8.09
N PRO A 59 -8.35 12.09 9.19
CA PRO A 59 -6.89 12.26 9.29
C PRO A 59 -6.11 10.93 9.27
N ALA A 60 -4.92 10.90 8.64
CA ALA A 60 -4.08 9.71 8.60
C ALA A 60 -3.22 9.57 9.88
N PRO A 61 -3.42 8.50 10.69
CA PRO A 61 -2.64 8.29 11.91
C PRO A 61 -1.15 8.05 11.62
N CYS A 62 -0.83 7.44 10.48
CA CYS A 62 0.56 7.20 10.06
C CYS A 62 1.33 8.49 9.72
N ALA A 63 0.65 9.52 9.21
CA ALA A 63 1.25 10.84 9.00
C ALA A 63 1.47 11.56 10.34
N ALA A 64 0.45 11.55 11.22
CA ALA A 64 0.54 12.17 12.55
C ALA A 64 1.66 11.53 13.42
N ALA A 65 1.88 10.22 13.29
CA ALA A 65 2.92 9.51 14.03
C ALA A 65 4.35 9.75 13.50
N CYS A 66 4.52 10.39 12.33
CA CYS A 66 5.83 10.57 11.70
C CYS A 66 6.57 11.81 12.27
N PRO A 67 7.63 11.64 13.08
CA PRO A 67 8.28 12.77 13.75
C PRO A 67 9.08 13.68 12.81
N THR A 68 9.49 13.17 11.65
CA THR A 68 10.33 13.90 10.69
C THR A 68 9.54 14.52 9.54
N GLY A 69 8.22 14.28 9.48
CA GLY A 69 7.39 14.69 8.34
C GLY A 69 7.72 13.96 7.03
N SER A 70 8.35 12.76 7.11
CA SER A 70 8.56 11.89 5.95
C SER A 70 7.23 11.44 5.33
N LEU A 71 6.21 11.20 6.15
CA LEU A 71 4.83 10.99 5.71
C LEU A 71 4.01 12.25 5.91
N LYS A 72 3.25 12.65 4.89
CA LYS A 72 2.35 13.79 4.94
C LYS A 72 0.97 13.41 4.43
N GLN A 73 -0.07 13.92 5.07
CA GLN A 73 -1.45 13.79 4.62
C GLN A 73 -1.56 14.29 3.17
N ARG A 74 -2.13 13.45 2.30
CA ARG A 74 -2.52 13.87 0.96
C ARG A 74 -3.91 14.50 1.04
N LYS A 75 -4.17 15.51 0.20
CA LYS A 75 -5.52 16.05 0.02
C LYS A 75 -6.46 14.91 -0.43
N GLY A 76 -7.65 14.78 0.18
CA GLY A 76 -8.60 13.70 -0.13
C GLY A 76 -8.15 12.33 0.40
N GLY A 77 -7.48 12.32 1.55
CA GLY A 77 -7.09 11.12 2.28
C GLY A 77 -5.84 10.39 1.81
N GLY A 78 -5.30 9.56 2.70
CA GLY A 78 -4.05 8.83 2.51
C GLY A 78 -2.81 9.71 2.69
N VAL A 79 -1.65 9.23 2.24
CA VAL A 79 -0.36 9.89 2.50
C VAL A 79 0.56 9.93 1.28
N THR A 80 1.48 10.89 1.30
CA THR A 80 2.65 10.94 0.43
C THR A 80 3.90 10.68 1.26
N GLN A 81 4.97 10.16 0.63
CA GLN A 81 6.22 9.82 1.31
C GLN A 81 7.41 10.54 0.69
N ASN A 82 8.21 11.20 1.52
CA ASN A 82 9.56 11.64 1.20
C ASN A 82 10.58 10.74 1.92
N LYS A 83 11.16 9.78 1.19
CA LYS A 83 12.10 8.81 1.75
C LYS A 83 13.37 9.45 2.35
N LYS A 84 13.78 10.63 1.88
CA LYS A 84 14.99 11.32 2.36
C LYS A 84 14.88 11.78 3.82
N LEU A 85 13.66 11.99 4.31
CA LEU A 85 13.40 12.41 5.69
C LEU A 85 13.17 11.21 6.63
N CYS A 86 13.12 10.00 6.10
CA CYS A 86 12.81 8.81 6.90
C CYS A 86 14.02 8.41 7.74
N ILE A 87 13.81 8.31 9.06
CA ILE A 87 14.80 7.81 10.02
C ILE A 87 14.55 6.35 10.43
N GLN A 88 13.73 5.63 9.66
CA GLN A 88 13.45 4.19 9.84
C GLN A 88 12.91 3.80 11.23
N CYS A 89 12.26 4.73 11.95
CA CYS A 89 11.79 4.50 13.32
C CYS A 89 10.55 3.59 13.47
N GLY A 90 9.92 3.16 12.37
CA GLY A 90 8.75 2.25 12.39
C GLY A 90 7.43 2.79 12.94
N LYS A 91 7.40 3.99 13.52
CA LYS A 91 6.17 4.59 14.12
C LYS A 91 4.98 4.63 13.15
N CYS A 92 5.23 4.89 11.87
CA CYS A 92 4.18 4.93 10.87
C CYS A 92 3.49 3.57 10.65
N ALA A 93 4.26 2.47 10.65
CA ALA A 93 3.70 1.12 10.49
C ALA A 93 2.89 0.72 11.71
N ALA A 94 3.42 0.96 12.92
CA ALA A 94 2.71 0.72 14.18
C ALA A 94 1.41 1.53 14.30
N ALA A 95 1.37 2.74 13.74
CA ALA A 95 0.17 3.58 13.76
C ALA A 95 -0.88 3.22 12.68
N CYS A 96 -0.57 2.30 11.76
CA CYS A 96 -1.49 1.95 10.68
C CYS A 96 -2.54 0.94 11.20
N PRO A 97 -3.85 1.29 11.25
CA PRO A 97 -4.86 0.42 11.85
C PRO A 97 -5.12 -0.87 11.07
N VAL A 98 -4.71 -0.91 9.80
CA VAL A 98 -4.91 -2.04 8.88
C VAL A 98 -3.61 -2.72 8.46
N ASP A 99 -2.49 -2.36 9.11
CA ASP A 99 -1.17 -2.91 8.79
C ASP A 99 -0.77 -2.72 7.30
N ALA A 100 -1.23 -1.66 6.64
CA ALA A 100 -0.98 -1.46 5.21
C ALA A 100 0.48 -1.07 4.88
N ILE A 101 1.28 -0.69 5.88
CA ILE A 101 2.65 -0.22 5.70
C ILE A 101 3.61 -1.38 6.01
N ALA A 102 4.26 -1.93 4.99
CA ALA A 102 5.28 -2.95 5.18
C ALA A 102 6.61 -2.33 5.61
N GLN A 103 7.46 -3.10 6.30
CA GLN A 103 8.83 -2.70 6.62
C GLN A 103 9.80 -3.82 6.28
N ASP A 104 10.95 -3.48 5.69
CA ASP A 104 12.03 -4.44 5.49
C ASP A 104 12.90 -4.59 6.75
N ARG A 105 13.91 -5.47 6.66
CA ARG A 105 14.89 -5.72 7.73
C ARG A 105 15.73 -4.49 8.12
N GLN A 106 15.81 -3.48 7.27
CA GLN A 106 16.51 -2.22 7.54
C GLN A 106 15.56 -1.15 8.13
N GLY A 107 14.28 -1.50 8.34
CA GLY A 107 13.27 -0.59 8.88
C GLY A 107 12.67 0.36 7.84
N ASN A 108 12.99 0.22 6.54
CA ASN A 108 12.43 1.09 5.51
C ASN A 108 10.91 0.82 5.35
N PRO A 109 10.05 1.84 5.49
CA PRO A 109 8.62 1.66 5.30
C PRO A 109 8.20 1.76 3.83
N TYR A 110 7.35 0.84 3.40
CA TYR A 110 6.74 0.75 2.08
C TYR A 110 5.25 1.06 2.20
N VAL A 111 4.83 2.12 1.52
CA VAL A 111 3.53 2.78 1.71
C VAL A 111 2.90 3.02 0.34
N CYS A 112 1.60 2.75 0.22
CA CYS A 112 0.84 3.10 -0.97
C CYS A 112 0.73 4.62 -1.12
N ILE A 113 1.08 5.14 -2.29
CA ILE A 113 0.90 6.55 -2.65
C ILE A 113 -0.24 6.75 -3.67
N HIS A 114 -1.07 5.73 -3.87
CA HIS A 114 -2.20 5.73 -4.80
C HIS A 114 -1.84 6.11 -6.25
N CYS A 115 -0.67 5.67 -6.75
CA CYS A 115 -0.22 5.93 -8.12
C CYS A 115 -0.92 5.07 -9.18
N GLY A 116 -1.57 3.97 -8.79
CA GLY A 116 -2.31 3.10 -9.73
C GLY A 116 -1.46 2.10 -10.52
N SER A 117 -0.13 2.09 -10.40
CA SER A 117 0.72 1.13 -11.15
C SER A 117 0.35 -0.33 -10.92
N CYS A 118 -0.20 -0.69 -9.76
CA CYS A 118 -0.67 -2.04 -9.49
C CYS A 118 -1.91 -2.43 -10.31
N VAL A 119 -2.74 -1.46 -10.71
CA VAL A 119 -3.94 -1.68 -11.53
C VAL A 119 -3.53 -2.09 -12.94
N GLU A 120 -2.58 -1.37 -13.55
CA GLU A 120 -2.08 -1.65 -14.90
C GLU A 120 -1.46 -3.06 -15.04
N PHE A 121 -0.94 -3.60 -13.95
CA PHE A 121 -0.26 -4.90 -13.91
C PHE A 121 -1.13 -6.02 -13.33
N CYS A 122 -2.41 -5.78 -13.06
CA CYS A 122 -3.32 -6.82 -12.59
C CYS A 122 -4.00 -7.51 -13.79
N PRO A 123 -3.59 -8.73 -14.19
CA PRO A 123 -4.15 -9.39 -15.37
C PRO A 123 -5.59 -9.90 -15.19
N HIS A 124 -6.14 -9.79 -13.98
CA HIS A 124 -7.48 -10.26 -13.62
C HIS A 124 -8.43 -9.12 -13.20
N ASP A 125 -8.01 -7.87 -13.42
CA ASP A 125 -8.77 -6.67 -13.10
C ASP A 125 -9.25 -6.60 -11.64
N CYS A 126 -8.51 -7.17 -10.69
CA CYS A 126 -8.93 -7.20 -9.27
C CYS A 126 -8.93 -5.81 -8.61
N LEU A 127 -8.18 -4.87 -9.19
CA LEU A 127 -7.86 -3.57 -8.62
C LEU A 127 -8.39 -2.45 -9.51
N GLU A 128 -8.72 -1.31 -8.93
CA GLU A 128 -9.13 -0.13 -9.69
C GLU A 128 -8.83 1.19 -8.94
N MET A 129 -8.78 2.29 -9.69
CA MET A 129 -8.65 3.64 -9.15
C MET A 129 -10.02 4.30 -9.06
N ARG A 130 -10.56 4.48 -7.84
CA ARG A 130 -11.84 5.16 -7.60
C ARG A 130 -11.63 6.60 -7.19
N GLU A 131 -12.60 7.45 -7.47
CA GLU A 131 -12.65 8.81 -6.94
C GLU A 131 -13.08 8.76 -5.48
N ALA A 132 -12.39 9.50 -4.60
CA ALA A 132 -12.89 9.76 -3.26
C ALA A 132 -14.16 10.61 -3.38
N GLU A 133 -15.30 10.05 -2.96
CA GLU A 133 -16.52 10.81 -2.71
C GLU A 133 -16.19 11.87 -1.65
N GLY A 134 -16.49 13.12 -1.99
CA GLY A 134 -16.09 14.30 -1.22
C GLY A 134 -16.79 14.42 0.12
#